data_AF-A0A424MP98-F1
#
_entry.id   AF-A0A424MP98-F1
#
_cell.length_a   1.000
_cell.length_b   1.000
_cell.length_c   1.000
_cell.angle_alpha   90.00
_cell.angle_beta   90.00
_cell.angle_gamma   90.00
#
_symmetry.space_group_name_H-M   'P 1'
#
loop_
_entity.id
_entity.type
_entity.pdbx_description
1 polymer ?
#
loop_
_entity_poly.entity_id
_entity_poly.type
_entity_poly.pdbx_seq_one_letter_code
_entity_poly.pdbx_strand_id
1 'polypeptide(L)'
;MKEADYELVLDVMHKHREEGVSLMALARETGQRLPDLQKFMRAHRKCFVMVDATKYKLNPAPPINGNVGSVRFRLRSEAAKKRQQTIGMWVAITVAITSVFYAINNML
;
A
#
# COMPACT_ATOMS: atom_id res chain seq x y z
N MET A 1 -5.57 -6.87 4.08
CA MET A 1 -5.72 -5.76 5.04
C MET A 1 -6.56 -4.66 4.43
N LYS A 2 -7.55 -4.20 5.19
CA LYS A 2 -8.38 -3.03 4.91
C LYS A 2 -7.67 -1.76 5.41
N GLU A 3 -8.24 -0.60 5.09
CA GLU A 3 -7.67 0.70 5.50
C GLU A 3 -7.57 0.86 7.01
N ALA A 4 -8.63 0.51 7.75
CA ALA A 4 -8.61 0.53 9.21
C ALA A 4 -7.51 -0.37 9.82
N ASP A 5 -7.21 -1.50 9.18
CA ASP A 5 -6.22 -2.45 9.70
C ASP A 5 -4.79 -1.87 9.63
N TYR A 6 -4.45 -1.16 8.55
CA TYR A 6 -3.10 -0.58 8.45
C TYR A 6 -2.95 0.69 9.27
N GLU A 7 -4.03 1.43 9.54
CA GLU A 7 -3.98 2.59 10.43
C GLU A 7 -3.61 2.17 11.85
N LEU A 8 -4.18 1.06 12.35
CA LEU A 8 -3.79 0.46 13.63
C LEU A 8 -2.31 0.03 13.66
N VAL A 9 -1.82 -0.56 12.57
CA VAL A 9 -0.40 -0.90 12.40
C VAL A 9 0.48 0.35 12.49
N LEU A 10 0.09 1.43 11.84
CA LEU A 10 0.85 2.69 11.85
C LEU A 10 0.85 3.35 13.23
N ASP A 11 -0.26 3.32 13.96
CA ASP A 11 -0.35 3.86 15.33
C ASP A 11 0.56 3.08 16.29
N VAL A 12 0.54 1.74 16.23
CA VAL A 12 1.46 0.90 17.04
C VAL A 12 2.91 1.19 16.68
N MET A 13 3.24 1.30 15.39
CA MET A 13 4.60 1.64 14.96
C MET A 13 5.02 3.05 15.37
N HIS A 14 4.07 3.99 15.49
CA HIS A 14 4.35 5.35 15.98
C HIS A 14 4.69 5.34 17.46
N LYS A 15 3.91 4.60 18.26
CA LYS A 15 4.12 4.45 19.70
C LYS A 15 5.49 3.85 20.03
N HIS A 16 5.97 2.96 19.17
CA HIS A 16 7.27 2.27 19.32
C HIS A 16 8.31 2.73 18.28
N ARG A 17 8.25 3.99 17.85
CA ARG A 17 9.08 4.53 16.76
C ARG A 17 10.59 4.38 17.03
N GLU A 18 11.02 4.55 18.28
CA GLU A 18 12.44 4.55 18.63
C GLU A 18 13.08 3.17 18.65
N GLU A 19 12.35 2.15 19.12
CA GLU A 19 12.87 0.78 19.27
C GLU A 19 12.55 -0.11 18.06
N GLY A 20 11.44 0.18 17.38
CA GLY A 20 10.91 -0.64 16.30
C GLY A 20 10.13 -1.83 16.83
N VAL A 21 9.21 -2.33 16.02
CA VAL A 21 8.23 -3.32 16.44
C VAL A 21 8.46 -4.63 15.71
N SER A 22 8.44 -5.74 16.45
CA SER A 22 8.49 -7.06 15.82
C SER A 22 7.14 -7.39 15.18
N LEU A 23 7.15 -8.20 14.11
CA LEU A 23 5.90 -8.64 13.47
C LEU A 23 4.96 -9.38 14.43
N MET A 24 5.52 -10.11 15.40
CA MET A 24 4.72 -10.78 16.43
C MET A 24 4.06 -9.79 17.40
N ALA A 25 4.80 -8.76 17.84
CA ALA A 25 4.24 -7.72 18.70
C ALA A 25 3.13 -6.93 17.96
N LEU A 26 3.39 -6.58 16.70
CA LEU A 26 2.40 -5.97 15.81
C LEU A 26 1.14 -6.83 15.68
N ALA A 27 1.28 -8.13 15.42
CA ALA A 27 0.15 -9.06 15.31
C ALA A 27 -0.66 -9.11 16.61
N ARG A 28 0.03 -9.11 17.76
CA ARG A 28 -0.61 -9.17 19.07
C ARG A 28 -1.37 -7.89 19.42
N GLU A 29 -0.80 -6.73 19.15
CA GLU A 29 -1.40 -5.43 19.48
C GLU A 29 -2.51 -5.02 18.51
N THR A 30 -2.36 -5.36 17.22
CA THR A 30 -3.34 -4.99 16.19
C THR A 30 -4.39 -6.07 15.94
N GLY A 31 -4.22 -7.27 16.53
CA GLY A 31 -5.06 -8.44 16.25
C GLY A 31 -4.92 -8.99 14.82
N GLN A 32 -3.94 -8.51 14.04
CA GLN A 32 -3.74 -8.90 12.65
C GLN A 32 -2.95 -10.19 12.54
N ARG A 33 -3.21 -10.96 11.48
CA ARG A 33 -2.47 -12.21 11.23
C ARG A 33 -1.07 -11.91 10.74
N LEU A 34 -0.10 -12.70 11.22
CA LEU A 34 1.31 -12.55 10.84
C LEU A 34 1.56 -12.59 9.32
N PRO A 35 0.95 -13.51 8.55
CA PRO A 35 1.12 -13.55 7.10
C PRO A 35 0.60 -12.28 6.39
N ASP A 36 -0.49 -11.69 6.89
CA ASP A 36 -1.05 -10.47 6.32
C ASP A 36 -0.14 -9.27 6.58
N LEU A 37 0.40 -9.17 7.79
CA LEU A 37 1.40 -8.16 8.14
C LEU A 37 2.67 -8.32 7.30
N GLN A 38 3.18 -9.55 7.13
CA GLN A 38 4.34 -9.81 6.27
C GLN A 38 4.08 -9.40 4.83
N LYS A 39 2.91 -9.75 4.28
CA LYS A 39 2.51 -9.37 2.92
C LYS A 39 2.42 -7.85 2.79
N PHE A 40 1.85 -7.17 3.78
CA PHE A 40 1.73 -5.72 3.82
C PHE A 40 3.10 -5.02 3.86
N MET A 41 3.98 -5.41 4.78
CA MET A 41 5.33 -4.86 4.88
C MET A 41 6.13 -5.09 3.58
N ARG A 42 5.98 -6.26 2.96
CA ARG A 42 6.61 -6.56 1.67
C ARG A 42 6.03 -5.76 0.51
N ALA A 43 4.73 -5.47 0.51
CA ALA A 43 4.11 -4.64 -0.52
C ALA A 43 4.56 -3.18 -0.42
N HIS A 44 4.86 -2.71 0.79
CA HIS A 44 5.22 -1.31 1.06
C HIS A 44 6.64 -1.17 1.64
N ARG A 45 7.62 -1.93 1.11
CA ARG A 45 9.04 -1.91 1.54
C ARG A 45 9.70 -0.53 1.54
N LYS A 46 9.17 0.42 0.79
CA LYS A 46 9.69 1.79 0.78
C LYS A 46 9.26 2.60 2.01
N CYS A 47 8.20 2.18 2.71
CA CYS A 47 7.68 2.80 3.92
C CYS A 47 8.27 2.20 5.20
N PHE A 48 8.67 0.93 5.14
CA PHE A 48 9.11 0.16 6.31
C PHE A 48 10.51 -0.39 6.08
N VAL A 49 11.37 -0.21 7.08
CA VAL A 49 12.73 -0.75 7.08
C VAL A 49 12.86 -1.79 8.18
N MET A 50 13.54 -2.89 7.87
CA MET A 50 13.93 -3.88 8.87
C MET A 50 15.19 -3.38 9.56
N VAL A 51 15.14 -3.23 10.88
CA VAL A 51 16.26 -2.69 11.68
C VAL A 51 17.06 -3.80 12.34
N ASP A 52 16.39 -4.91 12.61
CA ASP A 52 16.95 -6.11 13.20
C ASP A 52 16.24 -7.32 12.57
N ALA A 53 16.75 -8.54 12.77
CA ALA A 53 16.25 -9.77 12.14
C ALA A 53 14.74 -9.99 12.26
N THR A 54 14.10 -9.36 13.25
CA THR A 54 12.65 -9.48 13.49
C THR A 54 11.89 -8.15 13.62
N LYS A 55 12.58 -7.00 13.66
CA LYS A 55 11.98 -5.70 13.98
C LYS A 55 11.89 -4.77 12.77
N TYR A 56 10.78 -4.05 12.68
CA TYR A 56 10.50 -3.07 11.64
C TYR A 56 10.32 -1.67 12.23
N LYS A 57 10.79 -0.66 11.50
CA LYS A 57 10.53 0.77 11.75
C LYS A 57 10.01 1.44 10.50
N LEU A 58 9.46 2.64 10.69
CA LEU A 58 9.21 3.55 9.57
C LEU A 58 10.55 3.93 8.94
N ASN A 59 10.59 3.94 7.62
CA ASN A 59 11.80 4.26 6.88
C ASN A 59 12.28 5.69 7.21
N PRO A 60 13.46 5.88 7.81
CA PRO A 60 13.97 7.20 8.16
C PRO A 60 14.41 8.00 6.92
N ALA A 61 14.64 7.35 5.78
CA ALA A 61 15.06 8.02 4.56
C ALA A 61 13.92 8.83 3.90
N PRO A 62 14.24 9.92 3.19
CA PRO A 62 13.28 10.62 2.36
C PRO A 62 12.70 9.68 1.28
N PRO A 63 11.39 9.78 0.96
CA PRO A 63 10.44 10.83 1.37
C PRO A 63 9.68 10.54 2.68
N ILE A 64 9.98 9.44 3.37
CA ILE A 64 9.18 8.98 4.52
C ILE A 64 9.60 9.69 5.80
N ASN A 65 10.90 9.96 5.99
CA ASN A 65 11.45 10.69 7.14
C ASN A 65 11.02 10.09 8.50
N GLY A 66 10.74 8.80 8.54
CA GLY A 66 10.22 8.09 9.70
C GLY A 66 8.89 8.65 10.24
N ASN A 67 8.12 9.37 9.42
CA ASN A 67 6.88 10.03 9.80
C ASN A 67 5.66 9.22 9.34
N VAL A 68 4.74 8.95 10.27
CA VAL A 68 3.46 8.26 10.00
C VAL A 68 2.64 8.99 8.95
N GLY A 69 2.57 10.33 9.01
CA GLY A 69 1.82 11.14 8.06
C GLY A 69 2.30 10.94 6.62
N SER A 70 3.62 10.87 6.41
CA SER A 70 4.22 10.59 5.11
C SER A 70 3.87 9.18 4.61
N VAL A 71 3.87 8.19 5.50
CA VAL A 71 3.47 6.82 5.17
C VAL A 71 1.99 6.76 4.81
N ARG A 72 1.11 7.37 5.61
CA ARG A 72 -0.33 7.43 5.35
C ARG A 72 -0.63 8.08 4.00
N PHE A 73 -0.01 9.24 3.74
CA PHE A 73 -0.13 9.92 2.45
C PHE A 73 0.29 9.02 1.29
N ARG A 74 1.44 8.34 1.44
CA ARG A 74 1.94 7.44 0.41
C ARG A 74 1.02 6.25 0.16
N LEU A 75 0.56 5.56 1.21
CA LEU A 75 -0.34 4.42 1.09
C LEU A 75 -1.63 4.81 0.37
N ARG A 76 -2.22 5.96 0.74
CA ARG A 76 -3.39 6.50 0.04
C ARG A 76 -3.09 6.86 -1.42
N SER A 77 -1.94 7.48 -1.68
CA SER A 77 -1.53 7.82 -3.05
C SER A 77 -1.32 6.59 -3.93
N GLU A 78 -0.77 5.49 -3.37
CA GLU A 78 -0.56 4.23 -4.08
C GLU A 78 -1.89 3.53 -4.37
N ALA A 79 -2.82 3.55 -3.40
CA ALA A 79 -4.19 3.06 -3.60
C ALA A 79 -4.92 3.87 -4.69
N ALA A 80 -4.81 5.20 -4.67
CA ALA A 80 -5.40 6.08 -5.67
C ALA A 80 -4.80 5.85 -7.06
N LYS A 81 -3.48 5.71 -7.17
CA LYS A 81 -2.79 5.40 -8.44
C LYS A 81 -3.24 4.07 -9.02
N LYS A 82 -3.38 3.03 -8.20
CA LYS A 82 -3.92 1.74 -8.66
C LYS A 82 -5.33 1.88 -9.20
N ARG A 83 -6.21 2.60 -8.51
CA ARG A 83 -7.59 2.86 -9.00
C ARG A 83 -7.59 3.60 -10.32
N GLN A 84 -6.76 4.63 -10.44
CA GLN A 84 -6.66 5.43 -11.65
C GLN A 84 -6.12 4.62 -12.84
N GLN A 85 -5.12 3.75 -12.62
CA GLN A 85 -4.62 2.82 -13.65
C GLN A 85 -5.70 1.83 -14.09
N THR A 86 -6.45 1.26 -13.15
CA THR A 86 -7.55 0.36 -13.48
C THR A 86 -8.61 1.06 -14.32
N ILE A 87 -9.05 2.26 -13.91
CA ILE A 87 -10.03 3.05 -14.65
C ILE A 87 -9.50 3.38 -16.05
N GLY A 88 -8.26 3.86 -16.16
CA GLY A 88 -7.64 4.17 -17.45
C GLY A 88 -7.57 2.96 -18.38
N MET A 89 -7.26 1.78 -17.84
CA MET A 89 -7.27 0.53 -18.60
C MET A 89 -8.66 0.18 -19.13
N TRP A 90 -9.71 0.30 -18.31
CA TRP A 90 -11.09 0.06 -18.75
C TRP A 90 -11.54 1.04 -19.82
N VAL A 91 -11.21 2.33 -19.67
CA VAL A 91 -11.50 3.35 -20.70
C VAL A 91 -10.82 2.98 -22.03
N ALA A 92 -9.54 2.58 -21.98
CA ALA A 92 -8.80 2.18 -23.18
C ALA A 92 -9.44 0.96 -23.88
N ILE A 93 -9.90 -0.04 -23.11
CA ILE A 93 -10.60 -1.21 -23.64
C ILE A 93 -11.92 -0.79 -24.31
N THR A 94 -12.71 0.07 -23.67
CA THR A 94 -13.99 0.53 -24.23
C THR A 94 -13.79 1.33 -25.52
N VAL A 95 -12.79 2.22 -25.57
CA VAL A 95 -12.45 2.96 -26.78
C VAL A 95 -12.03 2.02 -27.92
N ALA A 96 -11.20 1.01 -27.63
CA ALA A 96 -10.78 0.02 -28.61
C ALA A 96 -11.98 -0.74 -29.19
N ILE A 97 -12.89 -1.26 -28.35
CA ILE A 97 -14.09 -1.98 -28.79
C ILE A 97 -14.99 -1.10 -29.67
N THR A 98 -15.28 0.12 -29.24
CA THR A 98 -16.13 1.06 -30.00
C THR A 98 -15.50 1.41 -31.35
N SER A 99 -14.19 1.61 -31.40
CA SER A 99 -13.48 1.92 -32.65
C SER A 99 -13.55 0.77 -33.67
N VAL A 100 -13.40 -0.47 -33.21
CA VAL A 100 -13.54 -1.67 -34.06
C VAL A 100 -14.98 -1.81 -34.55
N PHE A 101 -15.97 -1.59 -33.68
CA PHE A 101 -17.39 -1.65 -34.06
C PHE A 101 -17.75 -0.61 -35.13
N TYR A 102 -17.25 0.62 -35.00
CA TYR A 102 -17.43 1.67 -36.01
C TYR A 102 -16.76 1.33 -37.34
N ALA A 103 -15.54 0.78 -37.31
CA ALA A 103 -14.83 0.39 -38.53
C ALA A 103 -15.55 -0.72 -39.30
N ILE A 104 -16.12 -1.70 -38.60
CA ILE A 104 -16.90 -2.78 -39.21
C ILE A 104 -18.19 -2.25 -39.86
N ASN A 105 -18.94 -1.40 -39.15
CA ASN A 105 -20.20 -0.86 -39.65
C ASN A 105 -20.04 0.16 -40.80
N ASN A 106 -18.90 0.84 -40.89
CA ASN A 106 -18.64 1.81 -41.94
C ASN A 106 -17.96 1.18 -43.19
N MET A 107 -17.65 -0.13 -43.14
CA MET A 107 -17.14 -0.92 -44.27
C MET A 107 -18.22 -1.82 -44.91
N LEU A 108 -19.43 -1.86 -44.33
CA LEU A 108 -20.62 -2.59 -44.82
C LEU A 108 -21.59 -1.61 -45.49
#